data_AF-A0A2E7JPW3-F1
#
_entry.id   AF-A0A2E7JPW3-F1
#
_cell.length_a   1.000
_cell.length_b   1.000
_cell.length_c   1.000
_cell.angle_alpha   90.00
_cell.angle_beta   90.00
_cell.angle_gamma   90.00
#
_symmetry.space_group_name_H-M   'P 1'
#
loop_
_entity.id
_entity.type
_entity.pdbx_description
1 polymer ?
#
loop_
_entity_poly.entity_id
_entity_poly.type
_entity_poly.pdbx_seq_one_letter_code
_entity_poly.pdbx_strand_id
1 'polypeptide(L)'
;MINFSRSSFTWQSHPWQADPHYKWAGGFVGTAGQSYHVRFTLEARCVLRDAAGAELAELFLGAPCRSEYTIASENLFQIPSGEWRMPFRRHSIPVIAGKASHEVEDVRARPLAGAYQDYKIDIRTCADATALTEVGAIVASTLAGDAQNARSIYRDEATGIEVELEYPVNVMNLNAADGEFQVCTGPVLLPDMATWDGRDVHRVFVAHAAFSRFDRVEFILRRPVAAAAEERAWLDQPRGRDRLELIDPDDPPPGYPPARPQPLVYSETWDLPAQNAVLRVD
;
A
#
# COMPACT_ATOMS: atom_id res chain seq x y z
N MET A 1 3.18 1.78 19.66
CA MET A 1 2.92 0.87 18.52
C MET A 1 1.56 1.17 17.92
N ILE A 2 1.44 1.27 16.62
CA ILE A 2 0.18 1.45 15.90
C ILE A 2 -0.61 0.14 15.92
N ASN A 3 -1.89 0.26 16.24
CA ASN A 3 -2.84 -0.83 16.08
C ASN A 3 -3.38 -0.80 14.64
N PHE A 4 -2.65 -1.41 13.71
CA PHE A 4 -2.95 -1.37 12.27
C PHE A 4 -4.33 -1.94 11.93
N SER A 5 -4.71 -3.06 12.56
CA SER A 5 -6.01 -3.71 12.34
C SER A 5 -7.21 -2.90 12.85
N ARG A 6 -6.99 -1.92 13.73
CA ARG A 6 -8.02 -1.01 14.23
C ARG A 6 -7.84 0.44 13.76
N SER A 7 -6.78 0.73 13.03
CA SER A 7 -6.57 2.00 12.36
C SER A 7 -7.18 1.93 10.97
N SER A 8 -7.81 3.01 10.50
CA SER A 8 -8.51 2.99 9.22
C SER A 8 -8.54 4.33 8.53
N PHE A 9 -8.71 4.26 7.22
CA PHE A 9 -9.19 5.36 6.41
C PHE A 9 -10.61 5.01 5.95
N THR A 10 -11.55 5.91 6.22
CA THR A 10 -12.95 5.77 5.79
C THR A 10 -13.31 6.95 4.90
N TRP A 11 -14.06 6.74 3.83
CA TRP A 11 -14.56 7.84 3.01
C TRP A 11 -15.98 7.59 2.53
N GLN A 12 -16.65 8.69 2.22
CA GLN A 12 -17.88 8.75 1.46
C GLN A 12 -17.57 9.21 0.04
N SER A 13 -17.99 8.44 -0.96
CA SER A 13 -17.85 8.84 -2.36
C SER A 13 -18.69 10.08 -2.65
N HIS A 14 -18.29 10.84 -3.67
CA HIS A 14 -19.24 11.74 -4.33
C HIS A 14 -20.43 10.92 -4.88
N PRO A 15 -21.61 11.54 -5.07
CA PRO A 15 -22.73 10.89 -5.74
C PRO A 15 -22.28 10.31 -7.08
N TRP A 16 -22.46 9.00 -7.26
CA TRP A 16 -22.02 8.32 -8.48
C TRP A 16 -22.82 8.83 -9.68
N GLN A 17 -22.12 9.08 -10.79
CA GLN A 17 -22.71 9.49 -12.05
C GLN A 17 -22.53 8.38 -13.06
N ALA A 18 -23.54 8.18 -13.89
CA ALA A 18 -23.42 7.26 -15.02
C ALA A 18 -22.33 7.78 -15.97
N ASP A 19 -21.48 6.88 -16.41
CA ASP A 19 -20.49 7.19 -17.43
C ASP A 19 -21.17 7.19 -18.81
N PRO A 20 -20.79 8.11 -19.71
CA PRO A 20 -21.41 8.19 -21.03
C PRO A 20 -21.12 6.99 -21.93
N HIS A 21 -20.03 6.25 -21.67
CA HIS A 21 -19.58 5.17 -22.54
C HIS A 21 -19.64 3.79 -21.88
N TYR A 22 -19.38 3.67 -20.58
CA TYR A 22 -19.24 2.39 -19.91
C TYR A 22 -20.43 2.05 -19.01
N LYS A 23 -20.91 0.80 -19.10
CA LYS A 23 -22.01 0.30 -18.24
C LYS A 23 -21.63 0.28 -16.76
N TRP A 24 -20.36 -0.03 -16.46
CA TRP A 24 -19.87 -0.31 -15.11
C TRP A 24 -18.65 0.54 -14.74
N ALA A 25 -18.57 1.79 -15.22
CA ALA A 25 -17.47 2.69 -14.90
C ALA A 25 -17.23 2.80 -13.39
N GLY A 26 -15.97 2.79 -12.98
CA GLY A 26 -15.62 2.83 -11.57
C GLY A 26 -15.85 1.52 -10.81
N GLY A 27 -16.56 0.55 -11.39
CA GLY A 27 -16.94 -0.71 -10.75
C GLY A 27 -18.15 -0.59 -9.82
N PHE A 28 -18.80 0.56 -9.73
CA PHE A 28 -20.00 0.71 -8.91
C PHE A 28 -21.23 0.21 -9.67
N VAL A 29 -22.04 -0.64 -9.04
CA VAL A 29 -23.26 -1.22 -9.66
C VAL A 29 -24.56 -0.72 -9.03
N GLY A 30 -24.50 0.40 -8.30
CA GLY A 30 -25.68 1.05 -7.73
C GLY A 30 -26.40 1.97 -8.71
N THR A 31 -27.31 2.78 -8.17
CA THR A 31 -28.08 3.76 -8.93
C THR A 31 -27.35 5.10 -8.99
N ALA A 32 -27.48 5.80 -10.13
CA ALA A 32 -27.01 7.18 -10.27
C ALA A 32 -27.52 8.08 -9.12
N GLY A 33 -26.64 8.92 -8.60
CA GLY A 33 -26.90 9.80 -7.46
C GLY A 33 -26.63 9.17 -6.08
N GLN A 34 -26.39 7.85 -5.99
CA GLN A 34 -26.02 7.22 -4.73
C GLN A 34 -24.56 7.52 -4.37
N SER A 35 -24.31 7.78 -3.09
CA SER A 35 -22.97 7.73 -2.50
C SER A 35 -22.78 6.42 -1.75
N TYR A 36 -21.55 5.92 -1.69
CA TYR A 36 -21.20 4.74 -0.91
C TYR A 36 -20.07 5.05 0.08
N HIS A 37 -20.02 4.27 1.15
CA HIS A 37 -19.01 4.39 2.18
C HIS A 37 -18.03 3.23 2.05
N VAL A 38 -16.74 3.54 2.11
CA VAL A 38 -15.68 2.53 2.09
C VAL A 38 -14.77 2.74 3.28
N ARG A 39 -14.29 1.64 3.84
CA ARG A 39 -13.28 1.60 4.90
C ARG A 39 -12.22 0.58 4.54
N PHE A 40 -10.95 0.96 4.64
CA PHE A 40 -9.86 -0.01 4.71
C PHE A 40 -9.04 0.20 6.00
N THR A 41 -8.43 -0.88 6.49
CA THR A 41 -7.44 -0.82 7.58
C THR A 41 -6.09 -0.39 7.05
N LEU A 42 -5.18 0.01 7.94
CA LEU A 42 -3.83 0.41 7.55
C LEU A 42 -2.87 -0.78 7.63
N GLU A 43 -1.83 -0.78 6.80
CA GLU A 43 -0.82 -1.85 6.73
C GLU A 43 0.60 -1.35 7.01
N ALA A 44 0.85 -0.05 6.91
CA ALA A 44 2.14 0.53 7.27
C ALA A 44 2.02 2.03 7.51
N ARG A 45 3.00 2.57 8.26
CA ARG A 45 3.26 4.00 8.43
C ARG A 45 4.70 4.30 8.07
N CYS A 46 4.92 5.45 7.46
CA CYS A 46 6.23 6.04 7.23
C CYS A 46 6.24 7.44 7.83
N VAL A 47 7.31 7.78 8.55
CA VAL A 47 7.59 9.12 9.06
C VAL A 47 8.93 9.59 8.50
N LEU A 48 8.95 10.81 7.97
CA LEU A 48 10.16 11.49 7.55
C LEU A 48 10.61 12.45 8.65
N ARG A 49 11.90 12.44 9.00
CA ARG A 49 12.49 13.35 9.99
C ARG A 49 13.74 14.04 9.46
N ASP A 50 13.94 15.29 9.85
CA ASP A 50 15.21 15.98 9.61
C ASP A 50 16.32 15.48 10.56
N ALA A 51 17.53 16.01 10.38
CA ALA A 51 18.68 15.66 11.22
C ALA A 51 18.53 16.05 12.71
N ALA A 52 17.62 16.98 13.04
CA ALA A 52 17.29 17.37 14.40
C ALA A 52 16.16 16.51 15.01
N GLY A 53 15.60 15.58 14.24
CA GLY A 53 14.49 14.70 14.64
C GLY A 53 13.09 15.32 14.46
N ALA A 54 12.99 16.51 13.87
CA ALA A 54 11.71 17.14 13.61
C ALA A 54 10.96 16.38 12.51
N GLU A 55 9.67 16.09 12.75
CA GLU A 55 8.81 15.41 11.77
C GLU A 55 8.52 16.32 10.58
N LEU A 56 8.88 15.85 9.39
CA LEU A 56 8.68 16.54 8.11
C LEU A 56 7.40 16.06 7.42
N ALA A 57 7.12 14.75 7.50
CA ALA A 57 5.95 14.15 6.88
C ALA A 57 5.56 12.83 7.54
N GLU A 58 4.26 12.52 7.49
CA GLU A 58 3.68 11.23 7.88
C GLU A 58 2.83 10.69 6.73
N LEU A 59 3.05 9.42 6.39
CA LEU A 59 2.39 8.70 5.31
C LEU A 59 1.90 7.34 5.81
N PHE A 60 0.83 6.84 5.22
CA PHE A 60 0.24 5.54 5.55
C PHE A 60 -0.06 4.74 4.29
N LEU A 61 -0.07 3.41 4.42
CA LEU A 61 -0.52 2.49 3.38
C LEU A 61 -1.83 1.85 3.81
N GLY A 62 -2.85 1.96 2.96
CA GLY A 62 -4.12 1.26 3.14
C GLY A 62 -4.08 -0.19 2.65
N ALA A 63 -4.86 -1.05 3.31
CA ALA A 63 -5.09 -2.42 2.90
C ALA A 63 -5.68 -2.49 1.48
N PRO A 64 -5.29 -3.50 0.68
CA PRO A 64 -5.73 -3.61 -0.69
C PRO A 64 -7.17 -4.09 -0.82
N CYS A 65 -7.80 -3.72 -1.92
CA CYS A 65 -9.01 -4.33 -2.47
C CYS A 65 -8.69 -5.01 -3.81
N ARG A 66 -9.49 -6.00 -4.21
CA ARG A 66 -9.37 -6.73 -5.48
C ARG A 66 -10.38 -6.19 -6.49
N SER A 67 -10.17 -4.94 -6.93
CA SER A 67 -10.94 -4.22 -7.96
C SER A 67 -12.35 -4.77 -8.20
N GLU A 68 -13.18 -4.88 -7.17
CA GLU A 68 -14.46 -5.57 -7.24
C GLU A 68 -15.57 -4.64 -7.74
N TYR A 69 -16.72 -5.23 -8.10
CA TYR A 69 -17.96 -4.52 -8.29
C TYR A 69 -18.49 -4.08 -6.92
N THR A 70 -18.32 -2.79 -6.64
CA THR A 70 -18.75 -2.19 -5.38
C THR A 70 -20.26 -2.35 -5.24
N ILE A 71 -20.72 -2.85 -4.09
CA ILE A 71 -22.11 -3.14 -3.70
C ILE A 71 -22.88 -4.15 -4.58
N ALA A 72 -22.18 -4.99 -5.34
CA ALA A 72 -22.82 -6.13 -6.02
C ALA A 72 -23.27 -7.21 -5.01
N SER A 73 -24.43 -7.84 -5.24
CA SER A 73 -24.93 -8.96 -4.43
C SER A 73 -24.29 -10.31 -4.78
N GLU A 74 -23.82 -10.45 -6.02
CA GLU A 74 -23.19 -11.64 -6.58
C GLU A 74 -22.26 -11.25 -7.73
N ASN A 75 -21.35 -12.15 -8.11
CA ASN A 75 -20.34 -11.91 -9.16
C ASN A 75 -19.49 -10.66 -8.89
N LEU A 76 -18.99 -10.54 -7.65
CA LEU A 76 -18.29 -9.35 -7.15
C LEU A 76 -16.97 -9.10 -7.88
N PHE A 77 -16.23 -10.15 -8.23
CA PHE A 77 -14.92 -9.98 -8.86
C PHE A 77 -15.05 -9.91 -10.38
N GLN A 78 -14.38 -8.92 -10.96
CA GLN A 78 -14.11 -8.90 -12.39
C GLN A 78 -12.88 -9.76 -12.68
N ILE A 79 -12.86 -10.45 -13.81
CA ILE A 79 -11.64 -11.00 -14.38
C ILE A 79 -11.51 -10.36 -15.75
N PRO A 80 -10.42 -9.64 -16.05
CA PRO A 80 -9.19 -9.55 -15.25
C PRO A 80 -9.32 -8.60 -14.05
N SER A 81 -8.84 -9.02 -12.87
CA SER A 81 -8.84 -8.19 -11.67
C SER A 81 -7.47 -7.54 -11.46
N GLY A 82 -7.49 -6.29 -11.01
CA GLY A 82 -6.32 -5.64 -10.45
C GLY A 82 -6.35 -5.65 -8.93
N GLU A 83 -5.28 -5.13 -8.35
CA GLU A 83 -5.28 -4.65 -6.98
C GLU A 83 -5.48 -3.15 -6.97
N TRP A 84 -6.39 -2.68 -6.13
CA TRP A 84 -6.50 -1.27 -5.77
C TRP A 84 -6.00 -1.07 -4.35
N ARG A 85 -5.19 -0.05 -4.11
CA ARG A 85 -4.75 0.37 -2.79
C ARG A 85 -4.40 1.84 -2.84
N MET A 86 -4.32 2.47 -1.66
CA MET A 86 -4.06 3.90 -1.56
C MET A 86 -3.01 4.18 -0.48
N PRO A 87 -1.84 4.74 -0.85
CA PRO A 87 -1.02 5.44 0.11
C PRO A 87 -1.63 6.83 0.33
N PHE A 88 -1.54 7.35 1.54
CA PHE A 88 -2.05 8.69 1.80
C PHE A 88 -1.28 9.39 2.90
N ARG A 89 -1.36 10.71 2.83
CA ARG A 89 -1.04 11.65 3.90
C ARG A 89 -2.33 12.29 4.37
N ARG A 90 -2.24 13.10 5.43
CA ARG A 90 -3.38 13.87 5.92
C ARG A 90 -3.94 14.87 4.90
N HIS A 91 -3.17 15.22 3.86
CA HIS A 91 -3.52 16.28 2.91
C HIS A 91 -3.39 15.88 1.44
N SER A 92 -2.78 14.72 1.16
CA SER A 92 -2.44 14.31 -0.20
C SER A 92 -2.41 12.79 -0.36
N ILE A 93 -2.41 12.33 -1.60
CA ILE A 93 -2.40 10.93 -2.00
C ILE A 93 -1.27 10.76 -3.01
N PRO A 94 -0.11 10.23 -2.58
CA PRO A 94 0.99 9.91 -3.48
C PRO A 94 0.61 8.85 -4.52
N VAL A 95 1.38 8.79 -5.60
CA VAL A 95 1.23 7.76 -6.63
C VAL A 95 2.06 6.53 -6.24
N ILE A 96 1.50 5.33 -6.40
CA ILE A 96 2.30 4.08 -6.31
C ILE A 96 3.08 3.93 -7.61
N ALA A 97 4.38 3.73 -7.50
CA ALA A 97 5.27 3.57 -8.64
C ALA A 97 4.77 2.49 -9.62
N GLY A 98 4.69 2.85 -10.90
CA GLY A 98 4.40 1.93 -11.99
C GLY A 98 5.68 1.37 -12.63
N LYS A 99 6.85 1.91 -12.31
CA LYS A 99 8.14 1.55 -12.90
C LYS A 99 9.17 1.13 -11.85
N ALA A 100 10.36 0.71 -12.30
CA ALA A 100 11.48 0.43 -11.39
C ALA A 100 11.95 1.71 -10.67
N SER A 101 12.60 1.57 -9.52
CA SER A 101 12.91 2.74 -8.68
C SER A 101 13.84 3.77 -9.34
N HIS A 102 14.76 3.30 -10.17
CA HIS A 102 15.72 4.12 -10.90
C HIS A 102 15.12 4.81 -12.13
N GLU A 103 13.89 4.47 -12.51
CA GLU A 103 13.18 5.12 -13.59
C GLU A 103 12.41 6.34 -13.09
N VAL A 104 12.43 7.41 -13.87
CA VAL A 104 11.65 8.61 -13.60
C VAL A 104 10.21 8.39 -14.09
N GLU A 105 9.26 8.76 -13.23
CA GLU A 105 7.85 8.88 -13.55
C GLU A 105 7.43 10.33 -13.32
N ASP A 106 6.82 10.96 -14.32
CA ASP A 106 6.23 12.30 -14.17
C ASP A 106 4.90 12.17 -13.42
N VAL A 107 5.00 12.12 -12.10
CA VAL A 107 3.87 11.90 -11.19
C VAL A 107 3.84 12.96 -10.11
N ARG A 108 2.62 13.27 -9.65
CA ARG A 108 2.38 14.23 -8.58
C ARG A 108 1.38 13.67 -7.59
N ALA A 109 1.65 13.86 -6.30
CA ALA A 109 0.65 13.58 -5.27
C ALA A 109 -0.58 14.45 -5.53
N ARG A 110 -1.76 13.83 -5.51
CA ARG A 110 -3.03 14.56 -5.66
C ARG A 110 -3.51 15.06 -4.30
N PRO A 111 -4.17 16.21 -4.21
CA PRO A 111 -4.79 16.66 -2.97
C PRO A 111 -5.82 15.63 -2.46
N LEU A 112 -5.86 15.45 -1.14
CA LEU A 112 -6.92 14.70 -0.49
C LEU A 112 -8.20 15.55 -0.37
N ALA A 113 -8.04 16.87 -0.27
CA ALA A 113 -9.14 17.81 -0.28
C ALA A 113 -9.93 17.70 -1.60
N GLY A 114 -11.25 17.50 -1.49
CA GLY A 114 -12.15 17.33 -2.63
C GLY A 114 -12.10 15.96 -3.32
N ALA A 115 -11.16 15.07 -2.94
CA ALA A 115 -11.08 13.72 -3.50
C ALA A 115 -12.31 12.87 -3.18
N TYR A 116 -12.95 13.15 -2.03
CA TYR A 116 -14.13 12.48 -1.51
C TYR A 116 -15.14 13.51 -1.01
N GLN A 117 -16.40 13.11 -0.86
CA GLN A 117 -17.42 13.98 -0.28
C GLN A 117 -17.10 14.25 1.20
N ASP A 118 -16.69 13.21 1.91
CA ASP A 118 -16.16 13.27 3.27
C ASP A 118 -15.16 12.13 3.49
N TYR A 119 -14.26 12.29 4.45
CA TYR A 119 -13.34 11.24 4.86
C TYR A 119 -12.90 11.38 6.32
N LYS A 120 -12.57 10.24 6.93
CA LYS A 120 -12.04 10.13 8.28
C LYS A 120 -10.78 9.30 8.29
N ILE A 121 -9.72 9.84 8.89
CA ILE A 121 -8.49 9.13 9.23
C ILE A 121 -8.54 8.82 10.73
N ASP A 122 -8.64 7.54 11.08
CA ASP A 122 -8.65 7.05 12.47
C ASP A 122 -7.36 6.24 12.72
N ILE A 123 -6.39 6.84 13.41
CA ILE A 123 -5.13 6.16 13.78
C ILE A 123 -5.22 5.77 15.25
N ARG A 124 -5.10 4.48 15.52
CA ARG A 124 -5.15 3.93 16.88
C ARG A 124 -3.79 3.39 17.27
N THR A 125 -3.43 3.57 18.52
CA THR A 125 -2.19 3.04 19.09
C THR A 125 -2.52 2.08 20.22
N CYS A 126 -1.63 1.12 20.43
CA CYS A 126 -1.60 0.34 21.64
C CYS A 126 -0.74 1.07 22.68
N ALA A 127 -1.24 1.14 23.92
CA ALA A 127 -0.47 1.62 25.06
C ALA A 127 0.66 0.63 25.40
N ASP A 128 1.69 1.12 26.10
CA ASP A 128 2.72 0.29 26.75
C ASP A 128 3.50 -0.67 25.82
N ALA A 129 3.59 -0.32 24.53
CA ALA A 129 4.35 -1.11 23.59
C ALA A 129 5.85 -1.11 23.95
N THR A 130 6.46 -2.29 24.00
CA THR A 130 7.86 -2.48 24.36
C THR A 130 8.68 -2.84 23.13
N ALA A 131 9.83 -2.19 22.96
CA ALA A 131 10.79 -2.58 21.92
C ALA A 131 11.61 -3.79 22.40
N LEU A 132 11.54 -4.88 21.64
CA LEU A 132 12.33 -6.09 21.81
C LEU A 132 13.60 -5.95 20.95
N THR A 133 14.75 -5.84 21.62
CA THR A 133 16.06 -5.70 20.99
C THR A 133 16.93 -6.96 21.13
N GLU A 134 16.38 -8.01 21.74
CA GLU A 134 17.07 -9.27 22.00
C GLU A 134 16.32 -10.43 21.37
N VAL A 135 17.05 -11.35 20.71
CA VAL A 135 16.43 -12.43 19.93
C VAL A 135 15.56 -13.34 20.81
N GLY A 136 16.03 -13.69 22.00
CA GLY A 136 15.27 -14.53 22.92
C GLY A 136 13.91 -13.95 23.29
N ALA A 137 13.81 -12.62 23.45
CA ALA A 137 12.55 -11.95 23.74
C ALA A 137 11.60 -11.95 22.52
N ILE A 138 12.14 -11.80 21.30
CA ILE A 138 11.38 -11.90 20.05
C ILE A 138 10.83 -13.31 19.87
N VAL A 139 11.67 -14.35 20.07
CA VAL A 139 11.26 -15.75 20.00
C VAL A 139 10.13 -16.03 21.00
N ALA A 140 10.32 -15.65 22.27
CA ALA A 140 9.31 -15.86 23.31
C ALA A 140 7.99 -15.16 22.96
N SER A 141 8.06 -13.90 22.53
CA SER A 141 6.87 -13.13 22.17
C SER A 141 6.11 -13.73 20.99
N THR A 142 6.84 -14.20 19.98
CA THR A 142 6.25 -14.79 18.78
C THR A 142 5.56 -16.11 19.12
N LEU A 143 6.19 -16.96 19.95
CA LEU A 143 5.62 -18.23 20.38
C LEU A 143 4.42 -18.06 21.33
N ALA A 144 4.35 -16.95 22.07
CA ALA A 144 3.19 -16.58 22.88
C ALA A 144 2.00 -16.10 22.03
N GLY A 145 2.22 -15.74 20.76
CA GLY A 145 1.19 -15.18 19.88
C GLY A 145 0.87 -13.72 20.15
N ASP A 146 1.81 -12.98 20.75
CA ASP A 146 1.63 -11.57 21.07
C ASP A 146 1.48 -10.73 19.80
N ALA A 147 0.79 -9.59 19.91
CA ALA A 147 0.69 -8.65 18.80
C ALA A 147 2.03 -7.93 18.60
N GLN A 148 2.59 -8.05 17.39
CA GLN A 148 3.88 -7.47 17.04
C GLN A 148 3.81 -6.54 15.84
N ASN A 149 4.53 -5.42 15.94
CA ASN A 149 4.95 -4.61 14.79
C ASN A 149 6.47 -4.68 14.65
N ALA A 150 7.00 -4.37 13.48
CA ALA A 150 8.39 -4.05 13.29
C ALA A 150 8.53 -2.55 13.05
N ARG A 151 9.66 -2.01 13.49
CA ARG A 151 10.11 -0.66 13.18
C ARG A 151 11.47 -0.74 12.51
N SER A 152 11.62 -0.06 11.38
CA SER A 152 12.88 0.06 10.63
C SER A 152 13.17 1.53 10.38
N ILE A 153 14.34 2.00 10.80
CA ILE A 153 14.78 3.39 10.61
C ILE A 153 16.03 3.40 9.75
N TYR A 154 16.01 4.09 8.61
CA TYR A 154 17.19 4.28 7.75
C TYR A 154 17.33 5.75 7.37
N ARG A 155 18.49 6.12 6.82
CA ARG A 155 18.74 7.47 6.33
C ARG A 155 18.89 7.47 4.81
N ASP A 156 18.18 8.36 4.15
CA ASP A 156 18.39 8.64 2.74
C ASP A 156 19.69 9.44 2.58
N GLU A 157 20.66 8.91 1.82
CA GLU A 157 21.99 9.52 1.71
C GLU A 157 21.97 10.85 0.94
N ALA A 158 21.08 10.99 -0.05
CA ALA A 158 21.03 12.16 -0.91
C ALA A 158 20.45 13.39 -0.19
N THR A 159 19.41 13.19 0.62
CA THR A 159 18.71 14.26 1.33
C THR A 159 19.14 14.40 2.79
N GLY A 160 19.74 13.35 3.37
CA GLY A 160 20.05 13.26 4.80
C GLY A 160 18.83 13.05 5.69
N ILE A 161 17.64 12.89 5.11
CA ILE A 161 16.37 12.67 5.82
C ILE A 161 16.34 11.26 6.40
N GLU A 162 15.90 11.15 7.65
CA GLU A 162 15.62 9.87 8.28
C GLU A 162 14.22 9.39 7.91
N VAL A 163 14.12 8.12 7.52
CA VAL A 163 12.89 7.43 7.18
C VAL A 163 12.63 6.37 8.26
N GLU A 164 11.55 6.55 9.03
CA GLU A 164 11.07 5.60 10.02
C GLU A 164 9.83 4.89 9.49
N LEU A 165 9.90 3.57 9.35
CA LEU A 165 8.78 2.72 8.98
C LEU A 165 8.27 1.95 10.19
N GLU A 166 6.95 1.85 10.34
CA GLU A 166 6.29 0.93 11.27
C GLU A 166 5.27 0.09 10.50
N TYR A 167 5.26 -1.23 10.72
CA TYR A 167 4.39 -2.17 10.01
C TYR A 167 4.12 -3.43 10.86
N PRO A 168 2.96 -4.09 10.72
CA PRO A 168 2.64 -5.28 11.49
C PRO A 168 3.53 -6.47 11.07
N VAL A 169 3.95 -7.28 12.03
CA VAL A 169 4.67 -8.53 11.75
C VAL A 169 3.63 -9.61 11.44
N ASN A 170 3.35 -9.83 10.16
CA ASN A 170 2.42 -10.89 9.74
C ASN A 170 3.09 -12.27 9.62
N VAL A 171 4.41 -12.30 9.45
CA VAL A 171 5.21 -13.53 9.32
C VAL A 171 6.56 -13.33 10.01
N MET A 172 6.88 -14.26 10.91
CA MET A 172 8.14 -14.37 11.62
C MET A 172 8.65 -15.80 11.45
N ASN A 173 9.83 -15.97 10.87
CA ASN A 173 10.51 -17.27 10.85
C ASN A 173 11.41 -17.36 12.09
N LEU A 174 11.39 -18.51 12.76
CA LEU A 174 12.18 -18.74 13.97
C LEU A 174 13.00 -20.02 13.84
N ASN A 175 14.22 -19.97 14.35
CA ASN A 175 14.97 -21.14 14.75
C ASN A 175 15.33 -20.96 16.24
N ALA A 176 14.43 -21.42 17.11
CA ALA A 176 14.54 -21.19 18.54
C ALA A 176 15.75 -21.89 19.18
N ALA A 177 16.19 -23.01 18.61
CA ALA A 177 17.35 -23.76 19.11
C ALA A 177 18.66 -22.99 18.93
N ASP A 178 18.79 -22.32 17.78
CA ASP A 178 19.98 -21.55 17.42
C ASP A 178 19.85 -20.05 17.74
N GLY A 179 18.70 -19.65 18.29
CA GLY A 179 18.44 -18.25 18.66
C GLY A 179 18.39 -17.33 17.45
N GLU A 180 17.73 -17.75 16.38
CA GLU A 180 17.59 -16.98 15.14
C GLU A 180 16.13 -16.57 14.92
N PHE A 181 15.97 -15.39 14.31
CA PHE A 181 14.68 -14.87 13.88
C PHE A 181 14.81 -14.23 12.51
N GLN A 182 13.69 -14.12 11.81
CA GLN A 182 13.58 -13.32 10.60
C GLN A 182 12.18 -12.76 10.49
N VAL A 183 12.07 -11.43 10.57
CA VAL A 183 10.87 -10.73 10.10
C VAL A 183 10.85 -10.85 8.58
N CYS A 184 9.72 -11.25 7.99
CA CYS A 184 9.55 -11.35 6.55
C CYS A 184 8.12 -10.96 6.18
N THR A 185 7.83 -9.67 6.13
CA THR A 185 6.45 -9.21 6.11
C THR A 185 6.21 -8.08 5.12
N GLY A 186 4.94 -7.79 4.91
CA GLY A 186 4.49 -6.76 4.01
C GLY A 186 2.97 -6.80 3.89
N PRO A 187 2.41 -5.85 3.13
CA PRO A 187 3.14 -4.81 2.40
C PRO A 187 3.57 -3.64 3.30
N VAL A 188 4.69 -3.01 2.95
CA VAL A 188 5.16 -1.74 3.53
C VAL A 188 5.15 -0.65 2.44
N LEU A 189 5.09 0.62 2.86
CA LEU A 189 5.36 1.74 1.95
C LEU A 189 6.80 2.22 2.09
N LEU A 190 7.43 2.57 0.97
CA LEU A 190 8.71 3.27 0.95
C LEU A 190 8.52 4.60 0.21
N PRO A 191 8.91 5.74 0.82
CA PRO A 191 8.88 7.02 0.14
C PRO A 191 9.94 7.03 -0.96
N ASP A 192 9.60 7.53 -2.14
CA ASP A 192 10.60 7.86 -3.14
C ASP A 192 11.16 9.26 -2.87
N MET A 193 12.35 9.29 -2.25
CA MET A 193 13.01 10.53 -1.87
C MET A 193 13.46 11.37 -3.06
N ALA A 194 13.56 10.80 -4.26
CA ALA A 194 13.78 11.59 -5.48
C ALA A 194 12.56 12.46 -5.84
N THR A 195 11.38 12.16 -5.29
CA THR A 195 10.14 12.92 -5.49
C THR A 195 9.72 13.75 -4.27
N TRP A 196 10.61 13.90 -3.29
CA TRP A 196 10.42 14.79 -2.16
C TRP A 196 10.69 16.25 -2.58
N ASP A 197 9.67 17.11 -2.48
CA ASP A 197 9.78 18.53 -2.85
C ASP A 197 9.99 19.48 -1.66
N GLY A 198 10.27 18.92 -0.47
CA GLY A 198 10.34 19.66 0.79
C GLY A 198 9.00 19.77 1.53
N ARG A 199 7.89 19.37 0.91
CA ARG A 199 6.55 19.43 1.50
C ARG A 199 5.79 18.11 1.36
N ASP A 200 5.96 17.42 0.23
CA ASP A 200 5.26 16.20 -0.11
C ASP A 200 6.16 15.19 -0.82
N VAL A 201 5.81 13.92 -0.68
CA VAL A 201 6.38 12.82 -1.44
C VAL A 201 5.39 12.49 -2.55
N HIS A 202 5.80 12.63 -3.80
CA HIS A 202 4.86 12.43 -4.92
C HIS A 202 4.71 10.98 -5.36
N ARG A 203 5.73 10.15 -5.15
CA ARG A 203 5.75 8.73 -5.49
C ARG A 203 6.14 7.88 -4.29
N VAL A 204 5.52 6.71 -4.15
CA VAL A 204 5.90 5.70 -3.16
C VAL A 204 6.06 4.34 -3.83
N PHE A 205 6.90 3.49 -3.25
CA PHE A 205 6.97 2.09 -3.59
C PHE A 205 6.16 1.27 -2.60
N VAL A 206 5.61 0.16 -3.08
CA VAL A 206 5.06 -0.88 -2.21
C VAL A 206 6.08 -2.00 -2.18
N ALA A 207 6.44 -2.46 -0.99
CA ALA A 207 7.46 -3.48 -0.82
C ALA A 207 7.06 -4.51 0.24
N HIS A 208 7.87 -5.55 0.36
CA HIS A 208 7.95 -6.37 1.57
C HIS A 208 9.29 -6.07 2.24
N ALA A 209 9.33 -6.15 3.57
CA ALA A 209 10.52 -5.94 4.39
C ALA A 209 10.98 -7.27 5.00
N ALA A 210 12.30 -7.47 5.06
CA ALA A 210 12.92 -8.59 5.73
C ALA A 210 14.13 -8.15 6.54
N PHE A 211 14.28 -8.69 7.75
CA PHE A 211 15.52 -8.57 8.51
C PHE A 211 15.64 -9.68 9.56
N SER A 212 16.88 -10.13 9.75
CA SER A 212 17.31 -11.01 10.87
C SER A 212 18.33 -10.32 11.78
N ARG A 213 18.69 -9.07 11.45
CA ARG A 213 19.69 -8.27 12.14
C ARG A 213 19.10 -6.91 12.50
N PHE A 214 19.54 -6.36 13.62
CA PHE A 214 19.07 -5.05 14.09
C PHE A 214 19.68 -3.86 13.34
N ASP A 215 20.75 -4.07 12.59
CA ASP A 215 21.52 -3.01 11.93
C ASP A 215 21.35 -2.94 10.39
N ARG A 216 20.51 -3.83 9.83
CA ARG A 216 20.32 -4.01 8.38
C ARG A 216 18.89 -4.42 8.07
N VAL A 217 18.28 -3.82 7.05
CA VAL A 217 16.96 -4.22 6.53
C VAL A 217 17.03 -4.37 5.03
N GLU A 218 16.37 -5.40 4.52
CA GLU A 218 16.14 -5.59 3.10
C GLU A 218 14.69 -5.31 2.75
N PHE A 219 14.47 -4.66 1.62
CA PHE A 219 13.16 -4.50 1.01
C PHE A 219 13.14 -5.17 -0.36
N ILE A 220 12.03 -5.80 -0.71
CA ILE A 220 11.78 -6.25 -2.08
C ILE A 220 10.57 -5.50 -2.64
N LEU A 221 10.81 -4.71 -3.69
CA LEU A 221 9.87 -3.78 -4.27
C LEU A 221 8.96 -4.48 -5.27
N ARG A 222 7.69 -4.10 -5.20
CA ARG A 222 6.63 -4.57 -6.08
C ARG A 222 6.40 -3.59 -7.21
N ARG A 223 6.23 -4.10 -8.43
CA ARG A 223 5.83 -3.31 -9.59
C ARG A 223 4.96 -4.11 -10.56
N PRO A 224 4.19 -3.45 -11.44
CA PRO A 224 3.59 -4.11 -12.58
C PRO A 224 4.66 -4.52 -13.61
N VAL A 225 4.44 -5.63 -14.29
CA VAL A 225 5.25 -6.08 -15.43
C VAL A 225 4.35 -6.39 -16.61
N ALA A 226 4.71 -5.89 -17.79
CA ALA A 226 4.03 -6.21 -19.03
C ALA A 226 4.13 -7.71 -19.32
N ALA A 227 2.98 -8.39 -19.40
CA ALA A 227 2.94 -9.78 -19.82
C ALA A 227 3.24 -9.92 -21.33
N ALA A 228 3.81 -11.07 -21.71
CA ALA A 228 4.00 -11.43 -23.11
C ALA A 228 2.65 -11.48 -23.86
N ALA A 229 2.65 -11.27 -25.17
CA ALA A 229 1.42 -11.15 -25.95
C ALA A 229 0.55 -12.42 -25.88
N GLU A 230 1.18 -13.59 -25.82
CA GLU A 230 0.52 -14.90 -25.71
C GLU A 230 -0.20 -15.04 -24.36
N GLU A 231 0.45 -14.60 -23.27
CA GLU A 231 -0.14 -14.60 -21.93
C GLU A 231 -1.29 -13.59 -21.84
N ARG A 232 -1.15 -12.43 -22.49
CA ARG A 232 -2.20 -11.43 -22.53
C ARG A 232 -3.49 -11.93 -23.16
N ALA A 233 -3.43 -12.82 -24.15
CA ALA A 233 -4.63 -13.41 -24.74
C ALA A 233 -5.52 -14.12 -23.70
N TRP A 234 -4.91 -14.76 -22.70
CA TRP A 234 -5.61 -15.40 -21.58
C TRP A 234 -5.86 -14.45 -20.41
N LEU A 235 -4.88 -13.62 -20.04
CA LEU A 235 -4.95 -12.70 -18.92
C LEU A 235 -5.99 -11.62 -19.13
N ASP A 236 -6.14 -11.09 -20.35
CA ASP A 236 -7.03 -9.97 -20.65
C ASP A 236 -8.46 -10.40 -20.97
N GLN A 237 -8.71 -11.72 -21.05
CA GLN A 237 -10.02 -12.27 -21.39
C GLN A 237 -11.04 -12.03 -20.26
N PRO A 238 -12.15 -11.32 -20.53
CA PRO A 238 -13.20 -11.14 -19.54
C PRO A 238 -13.82 -12.46 -19.09
N ARG A 239 -14.03 -12.63 -17.77
CA ARG A 239 -14.84 -13.73 -17.20
C ARG A 239 -15.83 -13.15 -16.21
N GLY A 240 -17.11 -13.20 -16.54
CA GLY A 240 -18.18 -12.49 -15.82
C GLY A 240 -18.43 -11.11 -16.42
N ARG A 241 -18.81 -10.14 -15.59
CA ARG A 241 -19.00 -8.74 -16.04
C ARG A 241 -17.65 -8.12 -16.41
N ASP A 242 -17.61 -7.39 -17.52
CA ASP A 242 -16.44 -6.60 -17.92
C ASP A 242 -16.63 -5.14 -17.52
N ARG A 243 -15.71 -4.57 -16.75
CA ARG A 243 -15.74 -3.16 -16.37
C ARG A 243 -15.58 -2.22 -17.57
N LEU A 244 -15.03 -2.75 -18.66
CA LEU A 244 -14.86 -2.04 -19.93
C LEU A 244 -16.04 -2.25 -20.89
N GLU A 245 -17.11 -2.92 -20.44
CA GLU A 245 -18.30 -3.11 -21.27
C GLU A 245 -18.94 -1.76 -21.63
N LEU A 246 -19.03 -1.49 -22.94
CA LEU A 246 -19.62 -0.27 -23.48
C LEU A 246 -21.15 -0.32 -23.43
N ILE A 247 -21.77 0.84 -23.21
CA ILE A 247 -23.22 1.05 -23.34
C ILE A 247 -23.61 0.86 -24.81
N ASP A 248 -22.92 1.56 -25.70
CA ASP A 248 -23.03 1.44 -27.15
C ASP A 248 -21.67 0.99 -27.74
N PRO A 249 -21.57 -0.24 -28.29
CA PRO A 249 -20.34 -0.71 -28.93
C PRO A 249 -19.89 0.12 -30.14
N ASP A 250 -20.80 0.87 -30.77
CA ASP A 250 -20.52 1.69 -31.95
C ASP A 250 -20.06 3.12 -31.58
N ASP A 251 -20.10 3.49 -30.29
CA ASP A 251 -19.62 4.78 -29.75
C ASP A 251 -18.57 4.60 -28.62
N PRO A 252 -17.40 4.01 -28.93
CA PRO A 252 -16.35 3.83 -27.94
C PRO A 252 -15.66 5.16 -27.60
N PRO A 253 -15.19 5.34 -26.36
CA PRO A 253 -14.37 6.49 -26.01
C PRO A 253 -13.00 6.43 -26.72
N PRO A 254 -12.30 7.56 -26.87
CA PRO A 254 -10.95 7.58 -27.42
C PRO A 254 -10.00 6.64 -26.66
N GLY A 255 -9.22 5.84 -27.39
CA GLY A 255 -8.24 4.92 -26.80
C GLY A 255 -8.82 3.60 -26.27
N TYR A 256 -10.06 3.26 -26.63
CA TYR A 256 -10.65 1.97 -26.30
C TYR A 256 -10.03 0.80 -27.10
N PRO A 257 -9.82 -0.39 -26.49
CA PRO A 257 -9.97 -0.65 -25.06
C PRO A 257 -8.77 -0.09 -24.27
N PRO A 258 -9.00 0.45 -23.06
CA PRO A 258 -7.90 0.86 -22.20
C PRO A 258 -7.04 -0.35 -21.77
N ALA A 259 -5.82 -0.06 -21.32
CA ALA A 259 -4.94 -1.09 -20.79
C ALA A 259 -5.57 -1.78 -19.57
N ARG A 260 -5.51 -3.12 -19.55
CA ARG A 260 -5.96 -3.93 -18.43
C ARG A 260 -4.88 -4.05 -17.35
N PRO A 261 -5.27 -4.38 -16.10
CA PRO A 261 -4.31 -4.57 -15.01
C PRO A 261 -3.21 -5.56 -15.38
N GLN A 262 -1.96 -5.18 -15.10
CA GLN A 262 -0.80 -6.03 -15.33
C GLN A 262 -0.47 -6.86 -14.09
N PRO A 263 0.14 -8.04 -14.24
CA PRO A 263 0.68 -8.80 -13.12
C PRO A 263 1.62 -7.95 -12.27
N LEU A 264 1.46 -8.04 -10.95
CA LEU A 264 2.37 -7.44 -9.99
C LEU A 264 3.41 -8.49 -9.59
N VAL A 265 4.69 -8.12 -9.67
CA VAL A 265 5.80 -8.98 -9.27
C VAL A 265 6.75 -8.23 -8.35
N TYR A 266 7.58 -8.99 -7.64
CA TYR A 266 8.67 -8.50 -6.81
C TYR A 266 9.99 -8.77 -7.53
N SER A 267 10.70 -7.72 -7.95
CA SER A 267 11.85 -7.89 -8.86
C SER A 267 13.06 -7.00 -8.56
N GLU A 268 12.99 -6.16 -7.53
CA GLU A 268 14.04 -5.23 -7.17
C GLU A 268 14.22 -5.27 -5.66
N THR A 269 15.47 -5.30 -5.19
CA THR A 269 15.79 -5.30 -3.76
C THR A 269 16.54 -4.05 -3.36
N TRP A 270 16.22 -3.52 -2.19
CA TRP A 270 17.03 -2.53 -1.49
C TRP A 270 17.61 -3.17 -0.24
N ASP A 271 18.91 -3.06 -0.06
CA ASP A 271 19.58 -3.46 1.17
C ASP A 271 20.13 -2.21 1.84
N LEU A 272 19.59 -1.83 3.01
CA LEU A 272 19.91 -0.58 3.69
C LEU A 272 20.46 -0.77 5.12
N PRO A 273 21.51 -0.03 5.53
CA PRO A 273 21.85 0.11 6.94
C PRO A 273 20.65 0.73 7.66
N ALA A 274 20.23 0.12 8.76
CA ALA A 274 19.04 0.55 9.47
C ALA A 274 19.16 0.31 10.97
N GLN A 275 18.23 0.87 11.74
CA GLN A 275 17.98 0.48 13.12
C GLN A 275 16.62 -0.21 13.15
N ASN A 276 16.63 -1.52 13.38
CA ASN A 276 15.42 -2.32 13.47
C ASN A 276 15.06 -2.65 14.92
N ALA A 277 13.77 -2.76 15.18
CA ALA A 277 13.24 -3.31 16.43
C ALA A 277 11.94 -4.04 16.16
N VAL A 278 11.67 -5.09 16.93
CA VAL A 278 10.32 -5.66 17.02
C VAL A 278 9.62 -4.98 18.19
N LEU A 279 8.44 -4.44 17.98
CA LEU A 279 7.59 -3.84 18.99
C LEU A 279 6.55 -4.88 19.40
N ARG A 280 6.35 -5.07 20.71
CA ARG A 280 5.36 -5.98 21.27
C ARG A 280 4.34 -5.22 22.11
N VAL A 281 3.11 -5.72 22.09
CA VAL A 281 2.09 -5.41 23.08
C VAL A 281 1.56 -6.73 23.64
N ASP A 282 1.52 -6.81 24.97
CA ASP A 282 1.01 -7.96 25.73
C ASP A 282 -0.53 -8.07 25.62
#